data_AF-A0A1H9NP56-F1
#
_entry.id   AF-A0A1H9NP56-F1
#
_cell.length_a   1.000
_cell.length_b   1.000
_cell.length_c   1.000
_cell.angle_alpha   90.00
_cell.angle_beta   90.00
_cell.angle_gamma   90.00
#
_symmetry.space_group_name_H-M   'P 1'
#
loop_
_entity.id
_entity.type
_entity.pdbx_description
1 polymer ?
#
loop_
_entity_poly.entity_id
_entity_poly.type
_entity_poly.pdbx_seq_one_letter_code
_entity_poly.pdbx_strand_id
1 'polypeptide(L)'
;GDSTTPDAIRTRTLTEETARVFRSRVVNPRWIAGMRKHGYKGAFELAATVDYLFGFDATAGVVPDWMYATLAETYVLDKENQDFLKHANPWALHAMVEKLSEAADRGLWSEPDPELMDQLQQVYLDVEGDLEDRVS
;
A
#
# COMPACT_ATOMS: atom_id res chain seq x y z
N GLY A 1 0.37 15.76 17.23
CA GLY A 1 -0.38 17.00 16.97
C GLY A 1 0.32 17.73 15.84
N ASP A 2 -0.37 17.97 14.73
CA ASP A 2 0.15 18.70 13.56
C ASP A 2 -0.10 20.21 13.77
N SER A 3 0.96 21.03 13.76
CA SER A 3 0.95 22.47 14.05
C SER A 3 1.14 23.35 12.81
N THR A 4 0.81 22.85 11.62
CA THR A 4 1.08 23.55 10.36
C THR A 4 0.14 24.72 10.01
N THR A 5 -0.88 25.02 10.83
CA THR A 5 -1.74 26.22 10.68
C THR A 5 -2.20 26.77 12.05
N PRO A 6 -1.77 27.98 12.48
CA PRO A 6 -2.04 28.49 13.83
C PRO A 6 -3.48 28.87 14.21
N ASP A 7 -4.47 28.82 13.30
CA ASP A 7 -5.82 29.37 13.57
C ASP A 7 -7.01 28.43 13.33
N ALA A 8 -6.79 27.11 13.33
CA ALA A 8 -7.89 26.15 13.35
C ALA A 8 -7.47 24.82 14.00
N ILE A 9 -7.34 24.79 15.32
CA ILE A 9 -7.16 23.54 16.07
C ILE A 9 -8.46 22.74 15.96
N ARG A 10 -8.59 21.93 14.90
CA ARG A 10 -9.59 20.87 14.84
C ARG A 10 -8.98 19.69 15.59
N THR A 11 -9.46 19.39 16.79
CA THR A 11 -9.12 18.16 17.50
C THR A 11 -9.67 16.98 16.72
N ARG A 12 -8.86 16.41 15.84
CA ARG A 12 -9.19 15.20 15.09
C ARG A 12 -8.66 13.97 15.80
N THR A 13 -9.37 12.86 15.63
CA THR A 13 -8.90 11.56 16.09
C THR A 13 -7.70 11.09 15.27
N LEU A 14 -6.94 10.13 15.80
CA LEU A 14 -5.81 9.56 15.08
C LEU A 14 -6.25 8.93 13.75
N THR A 15 -7.39 8.23 13.76
CA THR A 15 -8.02 7.64 12.57
C THR A 15 -8.39 8.70 11.52
N GLU A 16 -8.91 9.86 11.93
CA GLU A 16 -9.25 10.95 11.00
C GLU A 16 -8.01 11.55 10.32
N GLU A 17 -6.91 11.72 11.07
CA GLU A 17 -5.65 12.19 10.49
C GLU A 17 -5.00 11.13 9.59
N THR A 18 -5.05 9.84 9.97
CA THR A 18 -4.62 8.73 9.09
C THR A 18 -5.38 8.77 7.77
N ALA A 19 -6.71 8.88 7.83
CA ALA A 19 -7.55 8.93 6.63
C ALA A 19 -7.30 10.16 5.77
N ARG A 20 -6.99 11.31 6.39
CA ARG A 20 -6.61 12.52 5.67
C ARG A 20 -5.29 12.34 4.94
N VAL A 21 -4.25 11.86 5.62
CA VAL A 21 -2.93 11.63 5.02
C VAL A 21 -3.04 10.61 3.89
N PHE A 22 -3.77 9.52 4.13
CA PHE A 22 -4.05 8.48 3.15
C PHE A 22 -4.61 9.07 1.84
N ARG A 23 -5.70 9.83 1.92
CA ARG A 23 -6.33 10.45 0.73
C ARG A 23 -5.46 11.54 0.09
N SER A 24 -4.78 12.36 0.90
CA SER A 24 -4.02 13.50 0.37
C SER A 24 -2.74 13.11 -0.35
N ARG A 25 -2.15 11.96 0.01
CA ARG A 25 -0.82 11.55 -0.45
C ARG A 25 -0.78 10.10 -0.92
N VAL A 26 -1.11 9.13 -0.06
CA VAL A 26 -0.94 7.69 -0.32
C VAL A 26 -1.65 7.28 -1.61
N VAL A 27 -2.96 7.51 -1.68
CA VAL A 27 -3.76 7.12 -2.86
C VAL A 27 -3.99 8.29 -3.83
N ASN A 28 -3.20 9.35 -3.72
CA ASN A 28 -3.31 10.50 -4.61
C ASN A 28 -2.68 10.17 -5.98
N PRO A 29 -3.45 10.16 -7.08
CA PRO A 29 -2.92 9.78 -8.40
C PRO A 29 -1.71 10.61 -8.85
N ARG A 30 -1.64 11.89 -8.44
CA ARG A 30 -0.50 12.76 -8.77
C ARG A 30 0.78 12.33 -8.05
N TRP A 31 0.65 11.85 -6.82
CA TRP A 31 1.78 11.37 -6.04
C TRP A 31 2.26 10.02 -6.57
N ILE A 32 1.35 9.08 -6.83
CA ILE A 32 1.68 7.77 -7.42
C ILE A 32 2.35 7.96 -8.78
N ALA A 33 1.79 8.79 -9.67
CA ALA A 33 2.41 9.12 -10.95
C ALA A 33 3.78 9.81 -10.80
N GLY A 34 3.99 10.56 -9.71
CA GLY A 34 5.29 11.09 -9.33
C GLY A 34 6.28 9.97 -8.99
N MET A 35 5.89 9.02 -8.13
CA MET A 35 6.72 7.86 -7.77
C MET A 35 7.11 7.05 -9.01
N ARG A 36 6.18 6.80 -9.94
CA ARG A 36 6.48 6.06 -11.18
C ARG A 36 7.61 6.68 -12.02
N LYS A 37 7.80 7.99 -11.98
CA LYS A 37 8.89 8.69 -12.68
C LYS A 37 10.28 8.45 -12.07
N HIS A 38 10.34 7.86 -10.87
CA HIS A 38 11.59 7.59 -10.14
C HIS A 38 12.00 6.11 -10.14
N GLY A 39 11.41 5.29 -11.03
CA GLY A 39 11.84 3.91 -11.26
C GLY A 39 11.91 3.08 -9.97
N TYR A 40 13.03 2.37 -9.78
CA TYR A 40 13.27 1.51 -8.62
C TYR A 40 13.01 2.23 -7.28
N LYS A 41 13.49 3.47 -7.12
CA LYS A 41 13.31 4.21 -5.86
C LYS A 41 11.85 4.60 -5.64
N GLY A 42 11.13 4.94 -6.70
CA GLY A 42 9.69 5.18 -6.63
C GLY A 42 8.91 3.95 -6.19
N ALA A 43 9.22 2.79 -6.76
CA ALA A 43 8.64 1.51 -6.36
C ALA A 43 8.94 1.16 -4.89
N PHE A 44 10.18 1.41 -4.45
CA PHE A 44 10.58 1.24 -3.05
C PHE A 44 9.77 2.12 -2.09
N GLU A 45 9.54 3.40 -2.41
CA GLU A 45 8.76 4.31 -1.57
C GLU A 45 7.27 3.90 -1.48
N LEU A 46 6.72 3.33 -2.56
CA LEU A 46 5.38 2.74 -2.53
C LEU A 46 5.34 1.57 -1.53
N ALA A 47 6.31 0.66 -1.57
CA ALA A 47 6.33 -0.51 -0.68
C ALA A 47 6.51 -0.10 0.77
N ALA A 48 7.45 0.82 1.03
CA ALA A 48 7.67 1.39 2.36
C ALA A 48 6.41 2.07 2.92
N THR A 49 5.59 2.69 2.05
CA THR A 49 4.31 3.27 2.49
C THR A 49 3.33 2.22 3.00
N VAL A 50 3.28 1.03 2.38
CA VAL A 50 2.47 -0.11 2.87
C VAL A 50 2.99 -0.58 4.23
N ASP A 51 4.31 -0.75 4.36
CA ASP A 51 4.94 -1.15 5.64
C ASP A 51 4.66 -0.15 6.77
N TYR A 52 4.71 1.15 6.48
CA TYR A 52 4.43 2.19 7.48
C TYR A 52 2.97 2.16 7.94
N LEU A 53 2.02 1.97 7.02
CA LEU A 53 0.60 1.86 7.38
C LEU A 53 0.35 0.58 8.19
N PHE A 54 0.94 -0.54 7.78
CA PHE A 54 0.89 -1.79 8.53
C PHE A 54 1.44 -1.64 9.95
N GLY A 55 2.65 -1.09 10.11
CA GLY A 55 3.27 -0.93 11.43
C GLY A 55 2.50 0.05 12.32
N PHE A 56 1.92 1.09 11.72
CA PHE A 56 1.08 2.02 12.45
C PHE A 56 -0.22 1.38 12.92
N ASP A 57 -0.85 0.55 12.08
CA ASP A 57 -2.06 -0.16 12.49
C ASP A 57 -1.78 -1.21 13.57
N ALA A 58 -0.71 -1.99 13.40
CA ALA A 58 -0.29 -2.99 14.39
C ALA A 58 0.01 -2.40 15.78
N THR A 59 0.27 -1.09 15.88
CA THR A 59 0.58 -0.41 17.15
C THR A 59 -0.56 0.47 17.66
N ALA A 60 -1.41 1.01 16.79
CA ALA A 60 -2.44 1.98 17.16
C ALA A 60 -3.88 1.57 16.81
N GLY A 61 -4.10 0.59 15.92
CA GLY A 61 -5.42 0.12 15.49
C GLY A 61 -6.26 1.21 14.83
N VAL A 62 -5.70 1.90 13.82
CA VAL A 62 -6.27 3.12 13.23
C VAL A 62 -6.39 3.08 11.71
N VAL A 63 -6.05 1.97 11.07
CA VAL A 63 -6.21 1.76 9.62
C VAL A 63 -7.44 0.90 9.40
N PRO A 64 -8.57 1.47 8.95
CA PRO A 64 -9.77 0.71 8.65
C PRO A 64 -9.60 -0.13 7.39
N ASP A 65 -10.32 -1.24 7.29
CA ASP A 65 -10.31 -2.20 6.16
C ASP A 65 -10.33 -1.56 4.77
N TRP A 66 -11.16 -0.53 4.57
CA TRP A 66 -11.25 0.13 3.26
C TRP A 66 -9.92 0.73 2.80
N MET A 67 -9.01 1.09 3.72
CA MET A 67 -7.68 1.59 3.36
C MET A 67 -6.78 0.48 2.84
N TYR A 68 -6.85 -0.72 3.43
CA TYR A 68 -6.13 -1.89 2.93
C TYR A 68 -6.66 -2.31 1.56
N ALA A 69 -7.98 -2.38 1.40
CA ALA A 69 -8.60 -2.66 0.11
C ALA A 69 -8.18 -1.64 -0.95
N THR A 70 -8.21 -0.34 -0.62
CA THR A 70 -7.77 0.72 -1.54
C THR A 70 -6.28 0.59 -1.90
N LEU A 71 -5.41 0.19 -0.96
CA LEU A 71 -3.99 -0.05 -1.27
C LEU A 71 -3.82 -1.23 -2.23
N ALA A 72 -4.50 -2.35 -1.97
CA ALA A 72 -4.48 -3.52 -2.84
C ALA A 72 -4.90 -3.13 -4.27
N GLU A 73 -6.03 -2.44 -4.41
CA GLU A 73 -6.54 -1.97 -5.69
C GLU A 73 -5.57 -0.99 -6.38
N THR A 74 -5.09 0.04 -5.67
CA THR A 74 -4.36 1.14 -6.30
C THR A 74 -2.88 0.87 -6.52
N TYR A 75 -2.24 0.08 -5.66
CA TYR A 75 -0.81 -0.20 -5.75
C TYR A 75 -0.53 -1.52 -6.46
N VAL A 76 -1.33 -2.55 -6.21
CA VAL A 76 -1.05 -3.93 -6.68
C VAL A 76 -1.85 -4.29 -7.92
N LEU A 77 -3.15 -3.99 -7.94
CA LEU A 77 -4.05 -4.46 -9.01
C LEU A 77 -4.26 -3.45 -10.14
N ASP A 78 -4.07 -2.15 -9.90
CA ASP A 78 -4.07 -1.15 -10.95
C ASP A 78 -3.01 -1.52 -12.00
N LYS A 79 -3.47 -1.75 -13.23
CA LYS A 79 -2.63 -2.31 -14.30
C LYS A 79 -1.41 -1.45 -14.58
N GLU A 80 -1.56 -0.13 -14.60
CA GLU A 80 -0.45 0.78 -14.89
C GLU A 80 0.60 0.71 -13.77
N ASN A 81 0.16 0.73 -12.51
CA ASN A 81 1.07 0.66 -11.39
C ASN A 81 1.72 -0.72 -11.22
N GLN A 82 0.96 -1.79 -11.44
CA GLN A 82 1.45 -3.15 -11.42
C GLN A 82 2.55 -3.38 -12.46
N ASP A 83 2.32 -2.95 -13.72
CA ASP A 83 3.32 -3.06 -14.78
C ASP A 83 4.59 -2.27 -14.46
N PHE A 84 4.41 -1.05 -13.92
CA PHE A 84 5.52 -0.25 -13.43
C PHE A 84 6.32 -0.99 -12.36
N LEU A 85 5.66 -1.58 -11.36
CA LEU A 85 6.35 -2.28 -10.28
C LEU A 85 7.04 -3.56 -10.78
N LYS A 86 6.37 -4.39 -11.58
CA LYS A 86 6.96 -5.60 -12.21
C LYS A 86 8.24 -5.28 -13.00
N HIS A 87 8.26 -4.14 -13.69
CA HIS A 87 9.43 -3.71 -14.46
C HIS A 87 10.51 -3.06 -13.59
N ALA A 88 10.14 -2.09 -12.74
CA ALA A 88 11.08 -1.24 -12.03
C ALA A 88 11.67 -1.91 -10.77
N ASN A 89 10.85 -2.66 -10.03
CA ASN A 89 11.25 -3.35 -8.81
C ASN A 89 10.22 -4.46 -8.45
N PRO A 90 10.31 -5.66 -9.06
CA PRO A 90 9.37 -6.75 -8.79
C PRO A 90 9.40 -7.21 -7.33
N TRP A 91 10.54 -7.12 -6.64
CA TRP A 91 10.63 -7.41 -5.20
C TRP A 91 9.78 -6.46 -4.35
N ALA A 92 9.62 -5.20 -4.76
CA ALA A 92 8.73 -4.27 -4.07
C ALA A 92 7.26 -4.66 -4.24
N LEU A 93 6.85 -5.12 -5.44
CA LEU A 93 5.49 -5.63 -5.66
C LEU A 93 5.22 -6.87 -4.80
N HIS A 94 6.16 -7.82 -4.81
CA HIS A 94 6.09 -9.04 -4.00
C HIS A 94 5.93 -8.70 -2.51
N ALA A 95 6.79 -7.83 -1.97
CA ALA A 95 6.72 -7.39 -0.58
C ALA A 95 5.40 -6.69 -0.21
N MET A 96 4.82 -5.89 -1.13
CA MET A 96 3.50 -5.27 -0.90
C MET A 96 2.41 -6.33 -0.76
N VAL A 97 2.40 -7.34 -1.63
CA VAL A 97 1.40 -8.42 -1.58
C VAL A 97 1.55 -9.23 -0.29
N GLU A 98 2.78 -9.60 0.08
CA GLU A 98 3.05 -10.27 1.36
C GLU A 98 2.53 -9.46 2.55
N LYS A 99 2.78 -8.14 2.55
CA LYS A 99 2.37 -7.28 3.66
C LYS A 99 0.85 -7.13 3.77
N LEU A 100 0.15 -7.07 2.64
CA LEU A 100 -1.31 -7.01 2.60
C LEU A 100 -1.93 -8.34 3.07
N SER A 101 -1.38 -9.47 2.63
CA SER A 101 -1.79 -10.79 3.12
C SER A 101 -1.51 -10.96 4.61
N GLU A 102 -0.35 -10.51 5.10
CA GLU A 102 -0.03 -10.53 6.54
C GLU A 102 -1.03 -9.69 7.35
N ALA A 103 -1.50 -8.56 6.80
CA ALA A 103 -2.52 -7.74 7.47
C ALA A 103 -3.84 -8.51 7.64
N ALA A 104 -4.27 -9.26 6.62
CA ALA A 104 -5.44 -10.12 6.69
C ALA A 104 -5.24 -11.28 7.68
N ASP A 105 -4.12 -12.00 7.59
CA ASP A 105 -3.80 -13.14 8.47
C ASP A 105 -3.74 -12.75 9.95
N ARG A 106 -3.33 -11.51 10.24
CA ARG A 106 -3.25 -10.97 11.61
C ARG A 106 -4.53 -10.28 12.07
N GLY A 107 -5.58 -10.25 11.24
CA GLY A 107 -6.84 -9.57 11.52
C GLY A 107 -6.74 -8.05 11.62
N LEU A 108 -5.66 -7.45 11.10
CA LEU A 108 -5.54 -5.99 10.96
C LEU A 108 -6.47 -5.50 9.84
N TRP A 109 -6.42 -6.20 8.71
CA TRP A 109 -7.50 -6.16 7.72
C TRP A 109 -8.53 -7.22 8.11
N SER A 110 -9.64 -6.79 8.70
CA SER A 110 -10.57 -7.69 9.41
C SER A 110 -11.49 -8.49 8.47
N GLU A 111 -12.04 -7.83 7.45
CA GLU A 111 -13.02 -8.39 6.52
C GLU A 111 -12.58 -8.13 5.06
N PRO A 112 -11.47 -8.73 4.59
CA PRO A 112 -11.08 -8.65 3.19
C PRO A 112 -12.10 -9.32 2.27
N ASP A 113 -12.33 -8.70 1.11
CA ASP A 113 -13.12 -9.31 0.04
C ASP A 113 -12.36 -10.56 -0.48
N PRO A 114 -12.97 -11.76 -0.46
CA PRO A 114 -12.34 -12.97 -0.98
C PRO A 114 -11.86 -12.85 -2.43
N GLU A 115 -12.59 -12.15 -3.30
CA GLU A 115 -12.18 -11.97 -4.70
C GLU A 115 -10.91 -11.11 -4.80
N LEU A 116 -10.81 -10.09 -3.95
CA LEU A 116 -9.63 -9.24 -3.86
C LEU A 116 -8.41 -10.03 -3.35
N MET A 117 -8.61 -10.93 -2.39
CA MET A 117 -7.55 -11.81 -1.88
C MET A 117 -7.08 -12.81 -2.91
N ASP A 118 -7.99 -13.41 -3.68
CA ASP A 118 -7.65 -14.31 -4.78
C ASP A 118 -6.83 -13.58 -5.86
N GLN A 119 -7.20 -12.34 -6.18
CA GLN A 119 -6.45 -11.50 -7.12
C GLN A 119 -5.04 -11.19 -6.58
N LEU A 120 -4.90 -10.82 -5.30
CA LEU A 120 -3.59 -10.61 -4.67
C LEU A 120 -2.73 -11.88 -4.74
N GLN A 121 -3.31 -13.05 -4.46
CA GLN A 121 -2.61 -14.33 -4.55
C GLN A 121 -2.13 -14.63 -5.98
N GLN A 122 -2.95 -14.33 -7.00
CA GLN A 122 -2.52 -14.49 -8.39
C GLN A 122 -1.34 -13.57 -8.72
N VAL A 123 -1.35 -12.31 -8.26
CA VAL A 123 -0.22 -11.40 -8.45
C VAL A 123 1.04 -11.90 -7.75
N TYR A 124 0.91 -12.46 -6.54
CA TYR A 124 2.03 -13.06 -5.83
C TYR A 124 2.70 -14.17 -6.67
N LEU A 125 1.92 -15.13 -7.16
CA LEU A 125 2.41 -16.26 -7.94
C LEU A 125 3.06 -15.81 -9.25
N ASP A 126 2.44 -14.85 -9.95
CA ASP A 126 3.01 -14.28 -11.18
C ASP A 126 4.38 -13.65 -10.93
N VAL A 127 4.51 -12.87 -9.85
CA VAL A 127 5.76 -12.16 -9.53
C VAL A 127 6.83 -13.13 -9.02
N GLU A 128 6.44 -14.16 -8.26
CA GLU A 128 7.37 -15.19 -7.80
C GLU A 128 7.99 -15.94 -8.99
N GLY A 129 7.17 -16.34 -9.98
CA GLY A 129 7.67 -16.93 -11.22
C GLY A 129 8.63 -15.99 -11.98
N ASP A 130 8.26 -14.71 -12.12
CA ASP A 130 9.13 -13.71 -12.76
C ASP A 130 10.48 -13.50 -12.02
N LEU A 131 10.49 -13.70 -10.69
CA LEU A 131 11.68 -13.55 -9.86
C LEU A 131 12.58 -14.79 -9.92
N GLU A 132 12.02 -15.99 -9.88
CA GLU A 132 12.76 -17.25 -10.02
C GLU A 132 13.52 -17.32 -11.34
N ASP A 133 12.88 -16.89 -12.44
CA ASP A 133 13.48 -16.82 -13.77
C ASP A 133 14.67 -15.84 -13.85
N ARG A 134 14.70 -14.80 -12.99
CA ARG A 134 15.78 -13.79 -12.97
C ARG A 134 16.99 -14.22 -12.16
N VAL A 135 16.80 -15.13 -11.21
CA VAL A 135 17.86 -15.61 -10.30
C VAL A 135 18.50 -16.91 -10.81
N SER A 136 17.84 -17.61 -11.73
CA SER A 136 18.32 -18.82 -12.42
C SER A 136 19.34 -18.53 -13.51
#